data_AF-A0A5C5XIE9-F1
#
_entry.id   AF-A0A5C5XIE9-F1
#
_cell.length_a   1.000
_cell.length_b   1.000
_cell.length_c   1.000
_cell.angle_alpha   90.00
_cell.angle_beta   90.00
_cell.angle_gamma   90.00
#
_symmetry.space_group_name_H-M   'P 1'
#
loop_
_entity.id
_entity.type
_entity.pdbx_description
1 polymer ?
#
loop_
_entity_poly.entity_id
_entity_poly.type
_entity_poly.pdbx_seq_one_letter_code
_entity_poly.pdbx_strand_id
1 'polypeptide(L)'
;MAQPYSHSFPDFGVLCDETRFWVIHRRNCYGPFDYQWSTDLYGLELLYQGEKFGECCNSEQFFADLKPYQLPTRVTEVAMTVVGAIIACNFEAVSGSDRLDHVSKMLLSSGLEKYEISLLDRSA
;
A
#
# COMPACT_ATOMS: atom_id res chain seq x y z
N MET A 1 -15.64 -15.88 -1.54
CA MET A 1 -15.09 -14.93 -2.54
C MET A 1 -13.82 -15.54 -3.11
N ALA A 2 -13.79 -15.80 -4.42
CA ALA A 2 -12.69 -16.50 -5.07
C ALA A 2 -11.50 -15.55 -5.28
N GLN A 3 -10.30 -15.95 -4.83
CA GLN A 3 -9.06 -15.22 -5.06
C GLN A 3 -8.64 -15.38 -6.53
N PRO A 4 -8.41 -14.31 -7.31
CA PRO A 4 -8.15 -14.40 -8.74
C PRO A 4 -6.69 -14.74 -9.11
N TYR A 5 -5.86 -15.19 -8.16
CA TYR A 5 -4.42 -15.38 -8.37
C TYR A 5 -4.03 -16.84 -8.12
N SER A 6 -3.62 -17.55 -9.16
CA SER A 6 -3.18 -18.95 -9.14
C SER A 6 -1.71 -19.12 -8.74
N HIS A 7 -1.08 -18.10 -8.13
CA HIS A 7 0.26 -18.20 -7.55
C HIS A 7 0.18 -18.53 -6.06
N SER A 8 1.03 -19.44 -5.59
CA SER A 8 1.29 -19.57 -4.16
C SER A 8 1.94 -18.28 -3.68
N PHE A 9 1.20 -17.46 -2.94
CA PHE A 9 1.77 -16.27 -2.32
C PHE A 9 2.93 -16.66 -1.39
N PRO A 10 3.98 -15.82 -1.29
CA PRO A 10 4.99 -15.98 -0.24
C PRO A 10 4.32 -15.91 1.14
N ASP A 11 5.04 -16.29 2.19
CA ASP A 11 4.48 -16.15 3.56
C ASP A 11 4.24 -14.68 3.92
N PHE A 12 5.09 -13.78 3.43
CA PHE A 12 5.04 -12.33 3.66
C PHE A 12 5.47 -11.59 2.39
N GLY A 13 4.93 -10.39 2.16
CA GLY A 13 5.32 -9.57 1.01
C GLY A 13 4.38 -8.39 0.76
N VAL A 14 4.76 -7.52 -0.17
CA VAL A 14 3.92 -6.47 -0.75
C VAL A 14 3.92 -6.65 -2.26
N LEU A 15 2.73 -6.74 -2.85
CA LEU A 15 2.54 -6.79 -4.30
C LEU A 15 2.01 -5.44 -4.75
N CYS A 16 2.60 -4.86 -5.80
CA CYS A 16 2.20 -3.55 -6.32
C CYS A 16 1.75 -3.62 -7.78
N ASP A 17 0.75 -2.81 -8.12
CA ASP A 17 0.16 -2.73 -9.45
C ASP A 17 -0.29 -1.28 -9.71
N GLU A 18 0.55 -0.51 -10.40
CA GLU A 18 0.36 0.93 -10.65
C GLU A 18 0.11 1.75 -9.36
N THR A 19 -1.16 2.03 -9.03
CA THR A 19 -1.58 2.75 -7.81
C THR A 19 -2.00 1.81 -6.67
N ARG A 20 -2.16 0.52 -6.96
CA ARG A 20 -2.65 -0.48 -6.03
C ARG A 20 -1.53 -1.25 -5.39
N PHE A 21 -1.80 -1.74 -4.19
CA PHE A 21 -0.97 -2.77 -3.59
C PHE A 21 -1.76 -3.72 -2.71
N TRP A 22 -1.16 -4.88 -2.45
CA TRP A 22 -1.67 -5.89 -1.53
C TRP A 22 -0.58 -6.26 -0.54
N VAL A 23 -0.99 -6.44 0.71
CA VAL A 23 -0.11 -6.97 1.75
C VAL A 23 -0.35 -8.47 1.85
N ILE A 24 0.71 -9.25 1.69
CA ILE A 24 0.71 -10.68 1.96
C ILE A 24 1.18 -10.90 3.40
N HIS A 25 0.33 -11.53 4.22
CA HIS A 25 0.66 -11.88 5.59
C HIS A 25 0.18 -13.28 5.94
N ARG A 26 1.12 -14.17 6.28
CA ARG A 26 0.86 -15.59 6.55
C ARG A 26 0.05 -16.23 5.42
N ARG A 27 0.49 -16.03 4.16
CA ARG A 27 -0.15 -16.49 2.92
C ARG A 27 -1.56 -15.95 2.64
N ASN A 28 -2.05 -15.01 3.45
CA ASN A 28 -3.31 -14.32 3.18
C ASN A 28 -3.01 -13.00 2.48
N CYS A 29 -3.81 -12.68 1.46
CA CYS A 29 -3.69 -11.46 0.68
C CYS A 29 -4.73 -10.44 1.17
N TYR A 30 -4.25 -9.26 1.59
CA TYR A 30 -5.07 -8.17 2.09
C TYR A 30 -4.98 -6.99 1.12
N GLY A 31 -6.10 -6.58 0.57
CA GLY A 31 -6.19 -5.50 -0.40
C GLY A 31 -7.38 -5.68 -1.35
N PRO A 32 -7.42 -4.91 -2.44
CA PRO A 32 -6.44 -3.88 -2.79
C PRO A 32 -6.48 -2.72 -1.80
N PHE A 33 -5.31 -2.23 -1.44
CA PHE A 33 -5.14 -0.84 -1.02
C PHE A 33 -4.90 -0.02 -2.28
N ASP A 34 -5.46 1.18 -2.36
CA ASP A 34 -5.36 2.06 -3.52
C ASP A 34 -5.27 3.52 -3.05
N TYR A 35 -4.82 4.39 -3.95
CA TYR A 35 -4.88 5.83 -3.76
C TYR A 35 -5.26 6.52 -5.07
N GLN A 36 -6.06 7.57 -4.96
CA GLN A 36 -6.51 8.34 -6.12
C GLN A 36 -6.47 9.83 -5.82
N TRP A 37 -6.23 10.64 -6.85
CA TRP A 37 -6.36 12.08 -6.72
C TRP A 37 -7.84 12.47 -6.59
N SER A 38 -8.17 13.25 -5.57
CA SER A 38 -9.48 13.84 -5.37
C SER A 38 -9.42 15.34 -5.62
N THR A 39 -10.17 15.78 -6.63
CA THR A 39 -10.28 17.21 -6.97
C THR A 39 -10.98 18.00 -5.88
N ASP A 40 -11.90 17.38 -5.14
CA ASP A 40 -12.70 18.03 -4.11
C ASP A 40 -11.88 18.31 -2.85
N LEU A 41 -10.91 17.44 -2.55
CA LEU A 41 -10.00 17.58 -1.41
C LEU A 41 -8.72 18.34 -1.75
N TYR A 42 -8.46 18.58 -3.05
CA TYR A 42 -7.15 19.02 -3.54
C TYR A 42 -6.01 18.13 -3.01
N GLY A 43 -6.23 16.81 -2.99
CA GLY A 43 -5.33 15.85 -2.35
C GLY A 43 -5.57 14.41 -2.77
N LEU A 44 -5.04 13.47 -2.00
CA LEU A 44 -5.19 12.03 -2.23
C LEU A 44 -6.27 11.45 -1.32
N GLU A 45 -7.11 10.58 -1.89
CA GLU A 45 -7.95 9.66 -1.13
C GLU A 45 -7.32 8.29 -1.06
N LEU A 46 -7.45 7.65 0.10
CA LEU A 46 -6.90 6.34 0.38
C LEU A 46 -8.04 5.34 0.49
N LEU A 47 -7.94 4.24 -0.27
CA LEU A 47 -9.00 3.26 -0.42
C LEU A 47 -8.53 1.88 0.02
N TYR A 48 -9.41 1.13 0.69
CA TYR A 48 -9.24 -0.28 0.98
C TYR A 48 -10.46 -1.02 0.46
N GLN A 49 -10.26 -1.94 -0.49
CA GLN A 49 -11.35 -2.63 -1.19
C GLN A 49 -12.39 -1.69 -1.82
N GLY A 50 -11.94 -0.50 -2.24
CA GLY A 50 -12.79 0.54 -2.84
C GLY A 50 -13.50 1.45 -1.82
N GLU A 51 -13.35 1.20 -0.52
CA GLU A 51 -13.92 2.05 0.54
C GLU A 51 -12.87 3.01 1.09
N LYS A 52 -13.25 4.27 1.27
CA LYS A 52 -12.35 5.30 1.80
C LYS A 52 -11.99 5.00 3.25
N PHE A 53 -10.70 4.91 3.53
CA PHE A 53 -10.18 4.78 4.89
C PHE A 53 -9.35 6.00 5.32
N GLY A 54 -8.99 6.87 4.38
CA GLY A 54 -8.18 8.04 4.70
C GLY A 54 -8.06 9.02 3.54
N GLU A 55 -7.35 10.10 3.82
CA GLU A 55 -7.05 11.17 2.89
C GLU A 55 -5.75 11.90 3.28
N CYS A 56 -5.12 12.51 2.29
CA CYS A 56 -3.94 13.33 2.45
C CYS A 56 -4.07 14.59 1.60
N CYS A 57 -4.26 15.74 2.25
CA CYS A 57 -4.43 17.02 1.55
C CYS A 57 -3.08 17.71 1.28
N ASN A 58 -2.09 17.45 2.12
CA ASN A 58 -0.70 17.93 1.99
C ASN A 58 0.20 17.12 2.95
N SER A 59 1.50 17.45 2.97
CA SER A 59 2.51 16.81 3.82
C SER A 59 2.22 16.85 5.32
N GLU A 60 1.39 17.78 5.80
CA GLU A 60 1.07 17.97 7.22
C GLU A 60 -0.34 17.46 7.58
N GLN A 61 -1.21 17.30 6.59
CA GLN A 61 -2.61 16.90 6.75
C GLN A 61 -2.82 15.49 6.19
N PHE A 62 -2.60 14.51 7.07
CA PHE A 62 -2.78 13.10 6.80
C PHE A 62 -3.74 12.48 7.83
N PHE A 63 -4.85 11.92 7.35
CA PHE A 63 -5.85 11.27 8.19
C PHE A 63 -6.16 9.88 7.62
N ALA A 64 -6.02 8.83 8.44
CA ALA A 64 -6.35 7.48 8.02
C ALA A 64 -6.79 6.63 9.22
N ASP A 65 -7.82 5.82 9.02
CA ASP A 65 -8.30 4.86 10.01
C ASP A 65 -8.64 3.51 9.35
N LEU A 66 -7.79 2.52 9.60
CA LEU A 66 -8.02 1.13 9.17
C LEU A 66 -8.72 0.28 10.25
N LYS A 67 -9.02 0.83 11.43
CA LYS A 67 -9.68 0.07 12.52
C LYS A 67 -11.00 -0.58 12.10
N PRO A 68 -11.89 0.05 11.30
CA PRO A 68 -13.16 -0.56 10.93
C PRO A 68 -13.02 -1.91 10.20
N TYR A 69 -11.91 -2.10 9.48
CA TYR A 69 -11.67 -3.30 8.67
C TYR A 69 -11.07 -4.48 9.46
N GLN A 70 -10.75 -4.28 10.75
CA GLN A 70 -10.25 -5.32 11.66
C GLN A 70 -9.07 -6.14 11.10
N LEU A 71 -8.18 -5.48 10.36
CA LEU A 71 -7.01 -6.12 9.78
C LEU A 71 -6.02 -6.55 10.87
N PRO A 72 -5.20 -7.59 10.63
CA PRO A 72 -4.09 -7.90 11.53
C PRO A 72 -3.22 -6.67 11.74
N THR A 73 -2.77 -6.41 12.97
CA THR A 73 -1.94 -5.24 13.29
C THR A 73 -0.75 -5.07 12.35
N ARG A 74 -0.06 -6.18 12.02
CA ARG A 74 1.07 -6.15 11.08
C ARG A 74 0.66 -5.78 9.65
N VAL A 75 -0.53 -6.14 9.20
CA VAL A 75 -1.04 -5.72 7.89
C VAL A 75 -1.30 -4.22 7.90
N THR A 76 -1.90 -3.69 8.96
CA THR A 76 -2.11 -2.25 9.13
C THR A 76 -0.79 -1.50 9.15
N GLU A 77 0.21 -1.94 9.92
CA GLU A 77 1.53 -1.32 9.96
C GLU A 77 2.18 -1.27 8.57
N VAL A 78 2.22 -2.41 7.86
CA VAL A 78 2.78 -2.49 6.51
C VAL A 78 2.02 -1.57 5.56
N ALA A 79 0.68 -1.62 5.56
CA ALA A 79 -0.13 -0.78 4.68
C ALA A 79 0.12 0.71 4.93
N MET A 80 0.18 1.14 6.19
CA MET A 80 0.44 2.53 6.54
C MET A 80 1.86 2.97 6.18
N THR A 81 2.86 2.10 6.35
CA THR A 81 4.24 2.37 5.92
C THR A 81 4.33 2.52 4.40
N VAL A 82 3.71 1.62 3.64
CA VAL A 82 3.68 1.68 2.17
C VAL A 82 2.97 2.94 1.68
N VAL A 83 1.81 3.27 2.26
CA VAL A 83 1.06 4.49 1.93
C VAL A 83 1.89 5.74 2.21
N GLY A 84 2.49 5.84 3.39
CA GLY A 84 3.33 6.98 3.75
C GLY A 84 4.50 7.17 2.78
N ALA A 85 5.18 6.08 2.42
CA ALA A 85 6.28 6.09 1.45
C ALA A 85 5.82 6.53 0.05
N ILE A 86 4.68 6.01 -0.42
CA ILE A 86 4.12 6.39 -1.72
C ILE A 86 3.73 7.88 -1.76
N ILE A 87 3.08 8.37 -0.71
CA ILE A 87 2.65 9.77 -0.61
C ILE A 87 3.86 10.70 -0.61
N ALA A 88 4.92 10.37 0.15
CA ALA A 88 6.16 11.13 0.14
C ALA A 88 6.75 11.24 -1.28
N CYS A 89 6.81 10.12 -2.01
CA CYS A 89 7.26 10.13 -3.41
C CYS A 89 6.38 10.99 -4.33
N ASN A 90 5.05 11.01 -4.12
CA ASN A 90 4.13 11.84 -4.90
C ASN A 90 4.38 13.34 -4.67
N PHE A 91 4.63 13.76 -3.43
CA PHE A 91 4.92 15.17 -3.14
C PHE A 91 6.33 15.59 -3.60
N GLU A 92 7.31 14.69 -3.59
CA GLU A 92 8.68 14.97 -4.02
C GLU A 92 8.91 14.79 -5.55
N ALA A 93 7.88 14.45 -6.32
CA ALA A 93 7.96 14.16 -7.77
C ALA A 93 9.02 13.10 -8.15
N VAL A 94 9.16 12.08 -7.29
CA VAL A 94 10.11 10.98 -7.47
C VAL A 94 9.64 10.02 -8.57
N SER A 95 10.56 9.50 -9.39
CA SER A 95 10.24 8.63 -10.53
C SER A 95 9.67 7.26 -10.09
N GLY A 96 9.01 6.55 -11.01
CA GLY A 96 8.34 5.27 -10.71
C GLY A 96 9.27 4.15 -10.23
N SER A 97 10.48 4.02 -10.80
CA SER A 97 11.47 3.02 -10.38
C SER A 97 12.04 3.33 -8.99
N ASP A 98 12.20 4.61 -8.68
CA ASP A 98 12.72 5.06 -7.37
C ASP A 98 11.71 4.83 -6.25
N ARG A 99 10.42 4.68 -6.59
CA ARG A 99 9.32 4.50 -5.63
C ARG A 99 9.37 3.15 -4.92
N LEU A 100 9.62 2.06 -5.65
CA LEU A 100 9.72 0.72 -5.04
C LEU A 100 10.92 0.65 -4.10
N ASP A 101 12.05 1.23 -4.51
CA ASP A 101 13.24 1.34 -3.68
C ASP A 101 12.97 2.18 -2.43
N HIS A 102 12.22 3.28 -2.55
CA HIS A 102 11.84 4.09 -1.41
C HIS A 102 10.93 3.32 -0.43
N VAL A 103 9.90 2.62 -0.93
CA VAL A 103 9.04 1.78 -0.11
C VAL A 103 9.82 0.66 0.58
N SER A 104 10.72 -0.02 -0.15
CA SER A 104 11.59 -1.05 0.40
C SER A 104 12.46 -0.52 1.55
N LYS A 105 13.08 0.65 1.38
CA LYS A 105 13.84 1.33 2.43
C LYS A 105 12.99 1.67 3.65
N MET A 106 11.76 2.12 3.44
CA MET A 106 10.84 2.47 4.52
C MET A 106 10.34 1.25 5.30
N LEU A 107 10.10 0.13 4.61
CA LEU A 107 9.76 -1.14 5.26
C LEU A 107 10.94 -1.64 6.11
N LEU A 108 12.15 -1.58 5.57
CA LEU A 108 13.37 -1.95 6.30
C LEU A 108 13.58 -1.08 7.55
N SER A 109 13.50 0.26 7.42
CA SER A 109 13.71 1.18 8.53
C SER A 109 12.63 1.09 9.62
N SER A 110 11.46 0.57 9.27
CA SER A 110 10.33 0.34 10.19
C SER A 110 10.35 -1.04 10.86
N GLY A 111 11.37 -1.88 10.62
CA GLY A 111 11.44 -3.26 11.16
C GLY A 111 10.42 -4.22 10.53
N LEU A 112 10.08 -3.97 9.25
CA LEU A 112 9.16 -4.76 8.43
C LEU A 112 9.91 -5.47 7.30
N GLU A 113 11.17 -5.82 7.51
CA GLU A 113 12.09 -6.38 6.51
C GLU A 113 11.61 -7.68 5.86
N LYS A 114 10.64 -8.38 6.47
CA LYS A 114 10.04 -9.61 5.92
C LYS A 114 9.05 -9.35 4.78
N TYR A 115 8.60 -8.11 4.61
CA TYR A 115 7.61 -7.73 3.59
C TYR A 115 8.33 -7.18 2.37
N GLU A 116 8.99 -8.04 1.59
CA GLU A 116 9.62 -7.64 0.35
C GLU A 116 8.58 -7.13 -0.64
N ILE A 117 8.87 -5.99 -1.27
CA ILE A 117 8.01 -5.37 -2.28
C ILE A 117 8.36 -5.89 -3.68
N SER A 118 7.34 -6.20 -4.47
CA SER A 118 7.50 -6.65 -5.85
C SER A 118 6.36 -6.15 -6.73
N LEU A 119 6.63 -6.02 -8.04
CA LEU A 119 5.59 -5.73 -9.02
C LEU A 119 4.74 -6.98 -9.26
N LEU A 120 3.43 -6.79 -9.35
CA LEU A 120 2.51 -7.82 -9.76
C LEU A 120 2.75 -8.12 -11.24
N ASP A 121 3.31 -9.30 -11.53
CA ASP A 121 3.48 -9.75 -12.91
C ASP A 121 2.11 -10.12 -13.50
N ARG A 122 1.64 -9.33 -14.46
CA ARG A 122 0.37 -9.57 -15.17
C ARG A 122 0.53 -10.51 -16.37
N SER A 123 1.61 -11.28 -16.45
CA SER A 123 1.82 -12.28 -17.51
C SER A 123 0.81 -13.45 -17.39
N ALA A 124 -0.39 -13.27 -17.96
CA ALA A 124 -1.36 -14.32 -18.29
C ALA A 124 -2.14 -13.95 -19.56
#